data_AF-A0AAU4ABN2-F1
#
_entry.id   AF-A0AAU4ABN2-F1
#
_cell.length_a   1.000
_cell.length_b   1.000
_cell.length_c   1.000
_cell.angle_alpha   90.00
_cell.angle_beta   90.00
_cell.angle_gamma   90.00
#
_symmetry.space_group_name_H-M   'P 1'
#
loop_
_entity.id
_entity.type
_entity.pdbx_description
1 polymer ?
#
loop_
_entity_poly.entity_id
_entity_poly.type
_entity_poly.pdbx_seq_one_letter_code
_entity_poly.pdbx_strand_id
1 'polypeptide(L)'
;MSGTGSIAEVGTPSARSRALAVLRVRSRALAVGMLPAALAVVLVAARMTGRLVGDPWPAVTLTVCAVAALVLLVGGTFAAVVLRASPAVTPTVPLSEASAPDLYRLVRDLAERMDVPVPSAIALTPDCDSWLEDRTHPAHRRALTRIPGAAAGSPGPCPPESAPGAAPVLVIGSPFLWWMRVAELRAVLAPVVAGTGPSAHPDIADARGFVRGLDAAVDVGNRRFLGWIAAPARLLLRLCRVDAAEMERGVAAAASDRAQGVDYGLRIVAQEQVGLAYAGWDRLLTRVALPAWRMGRWPAHLDAGVVSALTELSRRDRLADGFTSRLGERPACDLLEQPGAVDEAASLLAARLFHGGPAEAGPDWSPVDWAAYPEEVVDRKWRTEAGRLLAALDALSAPAASTVERVLSFLADTADGEALAGRLSGDLAREAVPAAAAKGADAVPLFPLEAPRSGRDLLTDHVVALVCCAAVDSAGAAPGLDWLDGPVLLVGGVRRPDLAPRVLSLVEDGDSEPLRDWLAEVGVRPEKPVRLV
;
A
#
# COMPACT_ATOMS: atom_id res chain seq x y z
N MET A 1 46.09 26.65 11.41
CA MET A 1 45.70 26.42 12.81
C MET A 1 44.24 26.83 12.95
N SER A 2 43.46 25.93 13.53
CA SER A 2 42.01 25.82 13.47
C SER A 2 41.24 27.02 14.01
N GLY A 3 40.19 27.38 13.29
CA GLY A 3 39.22 28.40 13.68
C GLY A 3 37.96 28.26 12.82
N THR A 4 37.35 27.08 12.80
CA THR A 4 36.03 26.88 12.20
C THR A 4 35.01 26.76 13.31
N GLY A 5 34.11 27.74 13.34
CA GLY A 5 33.09 27.92 14.34
C GLY A 5 32.21 26.70 14.50
N SER A 6 32.23 26.15 15.71
CA SER A 6 31.09 25.48 16.30
C SER A 6 30.01 26.55 16.50
N ILE A 7 29.11 26.68 15.53
CA ILE A 7 27.77 27.16 15.85
C ILE A 7 27.12 25.97 16.56
N ALA A 8 27.12 26.05 17.88
CA ALA A 8 26.31 25.19 18.71
C ALA A 8 24.85 25.33 18.29
N GLU A 9 24.26 24.25 17.76
CA GLU A 9 22.81 24.09 17.73
C GLU A 9 22.33 23.94 19.18
N VAL A 10 22.05 25.08 19.79
CA VAL A 10 21.35 25.18 21.07
C VAL A 10 19.88 24.84 20.79
N GLY A 11 19.45 23.63 21.15
CA GLY A 11 18.04 23.39 21.53
C GLY A 11 17.30 22.17 20.99
N THR A 12 17.81 21.43 20.00
CA THR A 12 17.13 20.22 19.49
C THR A 12 18.00 18.96 19.71
N PRO A 13 17.51 17.95 20.44
CA PRO A 13 18.27 16.72 20.63
C PRO A 13 18.51 16.04 19.27
N SER A 14 19.79 15.86 18.90
CA SER A 14 20.18 15.21 17.64
C SER A 14 19.58 13.79 17.54
N ALA A 15 19.30 13.32 16.32
CA ALA A 15 18.75 11.98 16.08
C ALA A 15 19.52 10.87 16.84
N ARG A 16 20.85 11.01 16.91
CA ARG A 16 21.73 10.12 17.68
C ARG A 16 21.40 10.09 19.17
N SER A 17 21.15 11.24 19.79
CA SER A 17 20.82 11.31 21.22
C SER A 17 19.52 10.56 21.56
N ARG A 18 18.54 10.61 20.65
CA ARG A 18 17.28 9.86 20.74
C ARG A 18 17.48 8.37 20.47
N ALA A 19 18.34 8.01 19.52
CA ALA A 19 18.76 6.61 19.33
C ALA A 19 19.38 6.03 20.61
N LEU A 20 20.29 6.76 21.26
CA LEU A 20 20.87 6.36 22.54
C LEU A 20 19.83 6.27 23.68
N ALA A 21 18.74 7.02 23.62
CA ALA A 21 17.62 6.87 24.57
C ALA A 21 16.89 5.53 24.38
N VAL A 22 16.60 5.15 23.13
CA VAL A 22 16.05 3.82 22.80
C VAL A 22 16.99 2.70 23.26
N LEU A 23 18.29 2.82 22.98
CA LEU A 23 19.28 1.84 23.42
C LEU A 23 19.44 1.78 24.94
N ARG A 24 19.20 2.87 25.66
CA ARG A 24 19.14 2.85 27.14
C ARG A 24 17.95 2.04 27.65
N VAL A 25 16.80 2.03 26.97
CA VAL A 25 15.67 1.15 27.32
C VAL A 25 16.09 -0.31 27.16
N ARG A 26 16.73 -0.66 26.04
CA ARG A 26 17.32 -2.00 25.81
C ARG A 26 18.27 -2.40 26.95
N SER A 27 19.25 -1.54 27.26
CA SER A 27 20.24 -1.80 28.30
C SER A 27 19.64 -1.92 29.70
N ARG A 28 18.63 -1.11 30.04
CA ARG A 28 17.90 -1.21 31.31
C ARG A 28 17.11 -2.51 31.42
N ALA A 29 16.43 -2.92 30.35
CA ALA A 29 15.70 -4.18 30.32
C ALA A 29 16.65 -5.38 30.54
N LEU A 30 17.80 -5.36 29.88
CA LEU A 30 18.85 -6.36 30.06
C LEU A 30 19.40 -6.34 31.50
N ALA A 31 19.69 -5.16 32.05
CA ALA A 31 20.16 -5.02 33.43
C ALA A 31 19.16 -5.59 34.44
N VAL A 32 17.86 -5.29 34.29
CA VAL A 32 16.79 -5.85 35.14
C VAL A 32 16.75 -7.38 35.03
N GLY A 33 16.88 -7.93 33.81
CA GLY A 33 16.95 -9.37 33.60
C GLY A 33 18.16 -10.05 34.24
N MET A 34 19.28 -9.33 34.41
CA MET A 34 20.51 -9.85 35.03
C MET A 34 20.56 -9.70 36.56
N LEU A 35 19.64 -8.95 37.18
CA LEU A 35 19.65 -8.73 38.64
C LEU A 35 19.60 -10.02 39.48
N PRO A 36 18.75 -11.04 39.17
CA PRO A 36 18.74 -12.28 39.94
C PRO A 36 20.06 -13.05 39.86
N ALA A 37 20.74 -12.99 38.70
CA ALA A 37 22.04 -13.61 38.51
C ALA A 37 23.13 -12.88 39.32
N ALA A 38 23.11 -11.55 39.34
CA ALA A 38 24.02 -10.77 40.19
C ALA A 38 23.81 -11.10 41.68
N LEU A 39 22.56 -11.20 42.14
CA LEU A 39 22.24 -11.60 43.51
C LEU A 39 22.71 -13.03 43.82
N ALA A 40 22.50 -13.98 42.89
CA ALA A 40 22.98 -15.35 43.02
C ALA A 40 24.50 -15.40 43.19
N VAL A 41 25.25 -14.64 42.38
CA VAL A 41 26.71 -14.55 42.47
C VAL A 41 27.14 -14.01 43.84
N VAL A 42 26.49 -12.95 44.35
CA VAL A 42 26.79 -12.39 45.68
C VAL A 42 26.53 -13.42 46.79
N LEU A 43 25.41 -14.15 46.75
CA LEU A 43 25.08 -15.18 47.75
C LEU A 43 26.06 -16.35 47.72
N VAL A 44 26.42 -16.81 46.52
CA VAL A 44 27.41 -17.88 46.33
C VAL A 44 28.77 -17.43 46.86
N ALA A 45 29.23 -16.22 46.54
CA ALA A 45 30.49 -15.67 47.05
C ALA A 45 30.48 -15.49 48.58
N ALA A 46 29.38 -14.96 49.14
CA ALA A 46 29.22 -14.82 50.59
C ALA A 46 29.25 -16.16 51.33
N ARG A 47 28.71 -17.22 50.71
CA ARG A 47 28.81 -18.59 51.24
C ARG A 47 30.23 -19.16 51.14
N MET A 48 30.92 -18.98 50.01
CA MET A 48 32.30 -19.45 49.82
C MET A 48 33.30 -18.76 50.76
N THR A 49 33.05 -17.51 51.11
CA THR A 49 33.86 -16.74 52.07
C THR A 49 33.50 -16.99 53.53
N GLY A 50 32.57 -17.90 53.82
CA GLY A 50 32.16 -18.25 55.19
C GLY A 50 31.36 -17.16 55.91
N ARG A 51 30.84 -16.15 55.19
CA ARG A 51 30.00 -15.08 55.78
C ARG A 51 28.55 -15.50 56.01
N LEU A 52 28.08 -16.51 55.28
CA LEU A 52 26.73 -17.08 55.39
C LEU A 52 26.83 -18.60 55.66
N VAL A 53 26.93 -18.96 56.95
CA VAL A 53 27.05 -20.35 57.42
C VAL A 53 25.78 -20.74 58.20
N GLY A 54 25.30 -21.97 58.02
CA GLY A 54 24.12 -22.51 58.70
C GLY A 54 22.80 -22.34 57.93
N ASP A 55 21.74 -22.99 58.41
CA ASP A 55 20.40 -22.87 57.84
C ASP A 55 19.82 -21.46 58.03
N PRO A 56 18.99 -20.93 57.09
CA PRO A 56 18.50 -21.55 55.85
C PRO A 56 19.34 -21.22 54.60
N TRP A 57 20.54 -20.65 54.77
CA TRP A 57 21.32 -20.04 53.69
C TRP A 57 21.67 -20.97 52.50
N PRO A 58 21.96 -22.27 52.69
CA PRO A 58 22.15 -23.20 51.58
C PRO A 58 20.91 -23.33 50.68
N ALA A 59 19.72 -23.47 51.27
CA ALA A 59 18.46 -23.61 50.54
C ALA A 59 18.05 -22.32 49.84
N VAL A 60 18.26 -21.16 50.50
CA VAL A 60 18.02 -19.84 49.91
C VAL A 60 18.93 -19.63 48.70
N THR A 61 20.23 -19.92 48.82
CA THR A 61 21.20 -19.76 47.72
C THR A 61 20.83 -20.63 46.52
N LEU A 62 20.45 -21.89 46.76
CA LEU A 62 20.03 -22.82 45.69
C LEU A 62 18.77 -22.30 44.98
N THR A 63 17.76 -21.87 45.75
CA THR A 63 16.51 -21.32 45.21
C THR A 63 16.78 -20.09 44.35
N VAL A 64 17.60 -19.15 44.84
CA VAL A 64 17.96 -17.93 44.08
C VAL A 64 18.75 -18.28 42.81
N CYS A 65 19.66 -19.27 42.85
CA CYS A 65 20.35 -19.74 41.65
C CYS A 65 19.38 -20.35 40.62
N ALA A 66 18.42 -21.16 41.07
CA ALA A 66 17.41 -21.75 40.19
C ALA A 66 16.52 -20.68 39.55
N VAL A 67 16.06 -19.70 40.32
CA VAL A 67 15.30 -18.54 39.81
C VAL A 67 16.14 -17.73 38.82
N ALA A 68 17.41 -17.47 39.13
CA ALA A 68 18.31 -16.75 38.23
C ALA A 68 18.51 -17.48 36.90
N ALA A 69 18.72 -18.80 36.93
CA ALA A 69 18.85 -19.62 35.73
C ALA A 69 17.57 -19.59 34.88
N LEU A 70 16.39 -19.69 35.52
CA LEU A 70 15.10 -19.61 34.83
C LEU A 70 14.89 -18.23 34.18
N VAL A 71 15.18 -17.14 34.90
CA VAL A 71 15.04 -15.77 34.36
C VAL A 71 16.00 -15.55 33.19
N LEU A 72 17.24 -16.02 33.29
CA LEU A 72 18.20 -15.94 32.17
C LEU A 72 17.75 -16.78 30.97
N LEU A 73 17.16 -17.95 31.19
CA LEU A 73 16.64 -18.79 30.11
C LEU A 73 15.45 -18.10 29.42
N VAL A 74 14.49 -17.58 30.17
CA VAL A 74 13.33 -16.86 29.62
C VAL A 74 13.75 -15.54 28.94
N GLY A 75 14.66 -14.79 29.55
CA GLY A 75 15.21 -13.57 28.96
C GLY A 75 16.03 -13.86 27.69
N GLY A 76 16.81 -14.95 27.69
CA GLY A 76 17.58 -15.41 26.55
C GLY A 76 16.70 -15.88 25.40
N THR A 77 15.61 -16.61 25.66
CA THR A 77 14.65 -16.99 24.62
C THR A 77 13.92 -15.77 24.05
N PHE A 78 13.53 -14.81 24.90
CA PHE A 78 12.96 -13.54 24.45
C PHE A 78 13.93 -12.76 23.55
N ALA A 79 15.18 -12.58 23.98
CA ALA A 79 16.20 -11.89 23.19
C ALA A 79 16.50 -12.62 21.87
N ALA A 80 16.55 -13.95 21.89
CA ALA A 80 16.73 -14.75 20.69
C ALA A 80 15.57 -14.58 19.69
N VAL A 81 14.33 -14.41 20.18
CA VAL A 81 13.18 -14.10 19.32
C VAL A 81 13.31 -12.72 18.73
N VAL A 82 13.62 -11.68 19.52
CA VAL A 82 13.82 -10.31 19.03
C VAL A 82 14.90 -10.23 17.95
N LEU A 83 15.98 -11.01 18.08
CA LEU A 83 17.09 -11.04 17.11
C LEU A 83 16.83 -11.91 15.86
N ARG A 84 15.82 -12.79 15.89
CA ARG A 84 15.59 -13.78 14.81
C ARG A 84 14.25 -13.63 14.12
N ALA A 85 13.26 -13.02 14.78
CA ALA A 85 11.97 -12.75 14.20
C ALA A 85 12.17 -11.89 12.94
N SER A 86 11.49 -12.25 11.85
CA SER A 86 11.61 -11.50 10.60
C SER A 86 10.80 -10.21 10.75
N PRO A 87 11.41 -9.02 10.62
CA PRO A 87 10.66 -7.81 10.42
C PRO A 87 9.76 -7.94 9.18
N ALA A 88 8.63 -7.24 9.18
CA ALA A 88 7.84 -7.09 7.98
C ALA A 88 8.64 -6.28 6.95
N VAL A 89 8.56 -6.68 5.68
CA VAL A 89 9.12 -5.94 4.55
C VAL A 89 8.01 -5.70 3.56
N THR A 90 7.93 -4.48 3.04
CA THR A 90 6.95 -4.11 2.03
C THR A 90 7.20 -4.94 0.76
N PRO A 91 6.18 -5.60 0.21
CA PRO A 91 6.27 -6.21 -1.12
C PRO A 91 6.61 -5.16 -2.18
N THR A 92 7.59 -5.43 -3.04
CA THR A 92 8.08 -4.49 -4.06
C THR A 92 8.44 -5.22 -5.35
N VAL A 93 8.47 -4.50 -6.46
CA VAL A 93 9.09 -4.94 -7.72
C VAL A 93 10.57 -4.57 -7.70
N PRO A 94 11.52 -5.52 -7.63
CA PRO A 94 12.95 -5.19 -7.66
C PRO A 94 13.34 -4.66 -9.04
N LEU A 95 14.11 -3.56 -9.08
CA LEU A 95 14.67 -3.01 -10.31
C LEU A 95 16.15 -3.36 -10.41
N SER A 96 16.52 -4.14 -11.43
CA SER A 96 17.92 -4.40 -11.72
C SER A 96 18.63 -3.17 -12.31
N GLU A 97 19.96 -3.08 -12.14
CA GLU A 97 20.73 -2.02 -12.79
C GLU A 97 20.66 -2.10 -14.32
N ALA A 98 20.55 -3.31 -14.88
CA ALA A 98 20.39 -3.51 -16.31
C ALA A 98 19.05 -2.99 -16.85
N SER A 99 17.98 -3.00 -16.04
CA SER A 99 16.66 -2.51 -16.44
C SER A 99 16.47 -1.01 -16.26
N ALA A 100 17.35 -0.33 -15.53
CA ALA A 100 17.21 1.09 -15.20
C ALA A 100 18.56 1.82 -15.02
N PRO A 101 19.50 1.73 -15.99
CA PRO A 101 20.87 2.21 -15.81
C PRO A 101 20.93 3.73 -15.56
N ASP A 102 20.06 4.48 -16.22
CA ASP A 102 19.96 5.94 -16.06
C ASP A 102 19.46 6.33 -14.66
N LEU A 103 18.49 5.59 -14.11
CA LEU A 103 17.99 5.82 -12.76
C LEU A 103 19.07 5.51 -11.71
N TYR A 104 19.81 4.40 -11.88
CA TYR A 104 20.92 4.06 -11.00
C TYR A 104 22.04 5.12 -11.05
N ARG A 105 22.34 5.67 -12.23
CA ARG A 105 23.27 6.80 -12.37
C ARG A 105 22.76 8.05 -11.64
N LEU A 106 21.51 8.43 -11.83
CA LEU A 106 20.90 9.57 -11.14
C LEU A 106 20.99 9.44 -9.62
N VAL A 107 20.71 8.26 -9.07
CA VAL A 107 20.78 7.99 -7.62
C VAL A 107 22.23 8.02 -7.11
N ARG A 108 23.19 7.51 -7.88
CA ARG A 108 24.63 7.61 -7.55
C ARG A 108 25.08 9.06 -7.53
N ASP A 109 24.71 9.85 -8.53
CA ASP A 109 25.05 11.28 -8.61
C ASP A 109 24.46 12.05 -7.42
N LEU A 110 23.22 11.73 -7.02
CA LEU A 110 22.61 12.30 -5.81
C LEU A 110 23.42 11.96 -4.56
N ALA A 111 23.75 10.69 -4.37
CA ALA A 111 24.51 10.23 -3.21
C ALA A 111 25.90 10.87 -3.14
N GLU A 112 26.59 10.98 -4.28
CA GLU A 112 27.91 11.62 -4.39
C GLU A 112 27.84 13.11 -4.05
N ARG A 113 26.87 13.85 -4.61
CA ARG A 113 26.71 15.29 -4.33
C ARG A 113 26.43 15.61 -2.87
N MET A 114 25.78 14.68 -2.17
CA MET A 114 25.41 14.84 -0.76
C MET A 114 26.42 14.20 0.20
N ASP A 115 27.48 13.56 -0.32
CA ASP A 115 28.49 12.81 0.45
C ASP A 115 27.84 11.77 1.38
N VAL A 116 26.98 10.93 0.81
CA VAL A 116 26.30 9.84 1.54
C VAL A 116 26.49 8.49 0.85
N PRO A 117 26.37 7.37 1.58
CA PRO A 117 26.44 6.04 0.98
C PRO A 117 25.38 5.85 -0.11
N VAL A 118 25.77 5.28 -1.25
CA VAL A 118 24.83 4.93 -2.31
C VAL A 118 23.86 3.84 -1.80
N PRO A 119 22.54 3.96 -2.03
CA PRO A 119 21.60 2.87 -1.78
C PRO A 119 22.04 1.55 -2.44
N SER A 120 21.79 0.42 -1.77
CA SER A 120 22.31 -0.88 -2.25
C SER A 120 21.56 -1.45 -3.46
N ALA A 121 20.29 -1.09 -3.61
CA ALA A 121 19.43 -1.43 -4.74
C ALA A 121 18.27 -0.44 -4.84
N ILE A 122 17.53 -0.51 -5.95
CA ILE A 122 16.29 0.22 -6.18
C ILE A 122 15.14 -0.77 -6.34
N ALA A 123 14.00 -0.49 -5.73
CA ALA A 123 12.78 -1.27 -5.88
C ALA A 123 11.57 -0.33 -6.04
N LEU A 124 10.50 -0.81 -6.69
CA LEU A 124 9.27 -0.07 -6.87
C LEU A 124 8.13 -0.61 -6.02
N THR A 125 7.27 0.31 -5.60
CA THR A 125 6.00 0.00 -4.93
C THR A 125 4.87 0.71 -5.67
N PRO A 126 3.67 0.12 -5.80
CA PRO A 126 2.52 0.78 -6.41
C PRO A 126 1.86 1.75 -5.41
N ASP A 127 2.62 2.73 -4.95
CA ASP A 127 2.20 3.75 -3.97
C ASP A 127 2.80 5.11 -4.35
N CYS A 128 2.18 6.20 -3.92
CA CYS A 128 2.66 7.57 -4.16
C CYS A 128 3.60 8.03 -3.04
N ASP A 129 4.61 7.22 -2.70
CA ASP A 129 5.57 7.54 -1.65
C ASP A 129 6.96 6.97 -1.93
N SER A 130 8.00 7.45 -1.26
CA SER A 130 9.37 6.95 -1.44
C SER A 130 10.17 6.96 -0.13
N TRP A 131 10.88 5.86 0.14
CA TRP A 131 11.60 5.69 1.40
C TRP A 131 12.83 4.78 1.27
N LEU A 132 13.58 4.66 2.35
CA LEU A 132 14.69 3.72 2.49
C LEU A 132 14.27 2.52 3.31
N GLU A 133 14.38 1.32 2.75
CA GLU A 133 14.04 0.06 3.41
C GLU A 133 15.31 -0.72 3.78
N ASP A 134 15.46 -1.06 5.05
CA ASP A 134 16.58 -1.90 5.50
C ASP A 134 16.24 -3.38 5.29
N ARG A 135 16.95 -4.01 4.35
CA ARG A 135 16.84 -5.44 4.01
C ARG A 135 17.98 -6.30 4.53
N THR A 136 18.85 -5.75 5.38
CA THR A 136 20.06 -6.44 5.87
C THR A 136 19.76 -7.48 6.96
N HIS A 137 18.53 -7.53 7.48
CA HIS A 137 18.16 -8.41 8.59
C HIS A 137 18.40 -9.90 8.25
N PRO A 138 19.07 -10.69 9.13
CA PRO A 138 19.44 -12.09 8.83
C PRO A 138 18.28 -13.02 8.48
N ALA A 139 17.06 -12.71 8.93
CA ALA A 139 15.88 -13.50 8.63
C ALA A 139 15.52 -13.48 7.13
N HIS A 140 15.71 -12.36 6.44
CA HIS A 140 15.42 -12.24 5.00
C HIS A 140 16.37 -13.09 4.15
N ARG A 141 17.65 -13.15 4.53
CA ARG A 141 18.63 -14.05 3.90
C ARG A 141 18.21 -15.52 3.98
N ARG A 142 17.61 -15.95 5.10
CA ARG A 142 17.15 -17.33 5.30
C ARG A 142 15.88 -17.66 4.53
N ALA A 143 15.01 -16.68 4.30
CA ALA A 143 13.79 -16.87 3.51
C ALA A 143 14.13 -17.13 2.03
N LEU A 144 15.08 -16.36 1.48
CA LEU A 144 15.58 -16.53 0.10
C LEU A 144 16.19 -17.94 -0.13
N THR A 145 16.86 -18.50 0.87
CA THR A 145 17.41 -19.88 0.78
C THR A 145 16.36 -20.99 0.88
N ARG A 146 15.09 -20.68 1.17
CA ARG A 146 14.04 -21.65 1.47
C ARG A 146 12.97 -21.77 0.38
N ILE A 147 13.07 -21.00 -0.70
CA ILE A 147 12.14 -21.06 -1.85
C ILE A 147 12.35 -22.41 -2.58
N PRO A 148 11.36 -23.34 -2.55
CA PRO A 148 11.48 -24.62 -3.22
C PRO A 148 11.38 -24.41 -4.73
N GLY A 149 12.44 -24.77 -5.47
CA GLY A 149 12.59 -24.49 -6.91
C GLY A 149 14.01 -24.03 -7.28
N ALA A 150 14.74 -23.48 -6.32
CA ALA A 150 16.17 -23.21 -6.41
C ALA A 150 17.00 -24.43 -5.94
N ALA A 151 16.80 -25.62 -6.52
CA ALA A 151 17.55 -26.81 -6.16
C ALA A 151 18.17 -27.48 -7.40
N ALA A 152 19.42 -27.08 -7.70
CA ALA A 152 20.56 -27.93 -8.05
C ALA A 152 21.62 -27.12 -8.83
N GLY A 153 22.50 -26.39 -8.14
CA GLY A 153 23.68 -25.78 -8.76
C GLY A 153 24.23 -24.56 -8.02
N SER A 154 25.22 -24.79 -7.15
CA SER A 154 26.04 -23.80 -6.44
C SER A 154 25.36 -22.88 -5.41
N PRO A 155 25.99 -22.59 -4.26
CA PRO A 155 25.57 -21.51 -3.38
C PRO A 155 25.77 -20.20 -4.13
N GLY A 156 24.72 -19.69 -4.78
CA GLY A 156 24.75 -18.37 -5.41
C GLY A 156 25.12 -17.32 -4.36
N PRO A 157 25.89 -16.27 -4.72
CA PRO A 157 26.22 -15.19 -3.80
C PRO A 157 24.93 -14.56 -3.25
N CYS A 158 24.95 -14.18 -1.97
CA CYS A 158 23.86 -13.38 -1.40
C CYS A 158 23.61 -12.15 -2.30
N PRO A 159 22.35 -11.79 -2.58
CA PRO A 159 22.07 -10.55 -3.28
C PRO A 159 22.78 -9.39 -2.55
N PRO A 160 23.45 -8.48 -3.28
CA PRO A 160 24.25 -7.42 -2.67
C PRO A 160 23.43 -6.54 -1.70
N GLU A 161 22.13 -6.38 -1.93
CA GLU A 161 21.17 -5.67 -1.07
C GLU A 161 20.95 -6.28 0.32
N SER A 162 21.30 -7.56 0.54
CA SER A 162 21.11 -8.27 1.82
C SER A 162 22.43 -8.50 2.58
N ALA A 163 23.52 -7.90 2.13
CA ALA A 163 24.83 -8.04 2.76
C ALA A 163 24.87 -7.30 4.12
N PRO A 164 25.56 -7.84 5.14
CA PRO A 164 25.72 -7.13 6.42
C PRO A 164 26.42 -5.79 6.20
N GLY A 165 25.82 -4.69 6.69
CA GLY A 165 26.36 -3.34 6.52
C GLY A 165 26.13 -2.73 5.13
N ALA A 166 25.33 -3.37 4.26
CA ALA A 166 24.86 -2.72 3.04
C ALA A 166 23.98 -1.51 3.37
N ALA A 167 24.05 -0.49 2.52
CA ALA A 167 23.11 0.63 2.57
C ALA A 167 21.66 0.13 2.38
N PRO A 168 20.65 0.83 2.91
CA PRO A 168 19.26 0.46 2.68
C PRO A 168 18.90 0.50 1.19
N VAL A 169 17.85 -0.24 0.82
CA VAL A 169 17.27 -0.24 -0.53
C VAL A 169 16.41 0.99 -0.69
N LEU A 170 16.55 1.69 -1.81
CA LEU A 170 15.68 2.81 -2.17
C LEU A 170 14.39 2.27 -2.76
N VAL A 171 13.28 2.47 -2.06
CA VAL A 171 11.94 2.14 -2.56
C VAL A 171 11.30 3.40 -3.13
N ILE A 172 10.91 3.33 -4.40
CA ILE A 172 10.30 4.44 -5.14
C ILE A 172 8.86 4.08 -5.49
N GLY A 173 7.95 5.04 -5.30
CA GLY A 173 6.59 4.95 -5.79
C GLY A 173 6.55 4.90 -7.30
N SER A 174 6.03 3.81 -7.88
CA SER A 174 5.96 3.67 -9.34
C SER A 174 5.19 4.80 -10.04
N PRO A 175 4.10 5.38 -9.47
CA PRO A 175 3.43 6.53 -10.10
C PRO A 175 4.34 7.75 -10.29
N PHE A 176 5.37 7.92 -9.45
CA PHE A 176 6.32 9.02 -9.60
C PHE A 176 7.16 8.90 -10.87
N LEU A 177 7.49 7.68 -11.31
CA LEU A 177 8.24 7.48 -12.55
C LEU A 177 7.42 7.93 -13.76
N TRP A 178 6.11 7.66 -13.79
CA TRP A 178 5.26 8.05 -14.92
C TRP A 178 4.82 9.51 -14.87
N TRP A 179 4.55 10.06 -13.68
CA TRP A 179 4.03 11.43 -13.58
C TRP A 179 5.11 12.51 -13.54
N MET A 180 6.22 12.25 -12.86
CA MET A 180 7.24 13.28 -12.61
C MET A 180 8.22 13.41 -13.78
N ARG A 181 8.74 14.61 -13.97
CA ARG A 181 9.90 14.85 -14.83
C ARG A 181 11.17 14.43 -14.11
N VAL A 182 12.21 14.09 -14.87
CA VAL A 182 13.50 13.64 -14.31
C VAL A 182 14.03 14.62 -13.24
N ALA A 183 13.89 15.92 -13.46
CA ALA A 183 14.32 16.94 -12.51
C ALA A 183 13.47 16.99 -11.23
N GLU A 184 12.15 16.80 -11.35
CA GLU A 184 11.22 16.75 -10.21
C GLU A 184 11.44 15.49 -9.38
N LEU A 185 11.56 14.32 -10.04
CA LEU A 185 11.88 13.06 -9.37
C LEU A 185 13.20 13.19 -8.59
N ARG A 186 14.23 13.74 -9.22
CA ARG A 186 15.54 13.96 -8.56
C ARG A 186 15.40 14.85 -7.32
N ALA A 187 14.57 15.88 -7.37
CA ALA A 187 14.31 16.76 -6.23
C ALA A 187 13.54 16.06 -5.09
N VAL A 188 12.60 15.16 -5.42
CA VAL A 188 11.89 14.33 -4.42
C VAL A 188 12.79 13.27 -3.80
N LEU A 189 13.62 12.61 -4.61
CA LEU A 189 14.52 11.56 -4.13
C LEU A 189 15.71 12.09 -3.35
N ALA A 190 16.13 13.34 -3.54
CA ALA A 190 17.27 13.93 -2.83
C ALA A 190 17.19 13.77 -1.29
N PRO A 191 16.13 14.21 -0.59
CA PRO A 191 16.02 13.99 0.86
C PRO A 191 15.95 12.50 1.26
N VAL A 192 15.37 11.64 0.41
CA VAL A 192 15.30 10.19 0.70
C VAL A 192 16.69 9.57 0.62
N VAL A 193 17.43 9.84 -0.46
CA VAL A 193 18.81 9.37 -0.67
C VAL A 193 19.74 9.94 0.40
N ALA A 194 19.59 11.21 0.79
CA ALA A 194 20.34 11.81 1.91
C ALA A 194 20.16 11.05 3.23
N GLY A 195 19.02 10.36 3.40
CA GLY A 195 18.71 9.52 4.55
C GLY A 195 19.60 8.27 4.69
N THR A 196 20.35 7.90 3.66
CA THR A 196 21.34 6.80 3.72
C THR A 196 22.48 7.14 4.69
N GLY A 197 22.87 8.41 4.78
CA GLY A 197 23.90 8.87 5.72
C GLY A 197 23.55 8.58 7.18
N PRO A 198 22.43 9.11 7.71
CA PRO A 198 21.94 8.75 9.05
C PRO A 198 21.68 7.26 9.23
N SER A 199 21.25 6.55 8.19
CA SER A 199 21.01 5.10 8.24
C SER A 199 22.30 4.28 8.39
N ALA A 200 23.45 4.81 7.94
CA ALA A 200 24.75 4.21 8.15
C ALA A 200 25.32 4.45 9.57
N HIS A 201 24.70 5.32 10.37
CA HIS A 201 25.17 5.58 11.73
C HIS A 201 24.85 4.38 12.65
N PRO A 202 25.85 3.77 13.31
CA PRO A 202 25.65 2.51 14.05
C PRO A 202 24.61 2.64 15.17
N ASP A 203 24.64 3.72 15.95
CA ASP A 203 23.65 3.94 17.03
C ASP A 203 22.20 3.99 16.51
N ILE A 204 21.97 4.58 15.32
CA ILE A 204 20.63 4.72 14.72
C ILE A 204 20.19 3.38 14.13
N ALA A 205 21.09 2.69 13.41
CA ALA A 205 20.84 1.36 12.87
C ALA A 205 20.50 0.35 13.98
N ASP A 206 21.27 0.34 15.07
CA ASP A 206 21.01 -0.51 16.24
C ASP A 206 19.66 -0.21 16.90
N ALA A 207 19.31 1.07 17.03
CA ALA A 207 18.04 1.49 17.61
C ALA A 207 16.85 1.05 16.74
N ARG A 208 16.92 1.25 15.42
CA ARG A 208 15.92 0.77 14.45
C ARG A 208 15.81 -0.75 14.46
N GLY A 209 16.93 -1.46 14.43
CA GLY A 209 16.97 -2.92 14.50
C GLY A 209 16.33 -3.46 15.77
N PHE A 210 16.57 -2.82 16.92
CA PHE A 210 15.90 -3.17 18.17
C PHE A 210 14.39 -2.95 18.12
N VAL A 211 13.92 -1.79 17.62
CA VAL A 211 12.47 -1.50 17.51
C VAL A 211 11.79 -2.46 16.53
N ARG A 212 12.36 -2.68 15.34
CA ARG A 212 11.86 -3.64 14.34
C ARG A 212 11.83 -5.07 14.88
N GLY A 213 12.86 -5.48 15.63
CA GLY A 213 12.92 -6.79 16.27
C GLY A 213 11.87 -6.98 17.37
N LEU A 214 11.58 -5.93 18.15
CA LEU A 214 10.49 -5.95 19.13
C LEU A 214 9.12 -6.07 18.44
N ASP A 215 8.90 -5.34 17.35
CA ASP A 215 7.66 -5.40 16.57
C ASP A 215 7.46 -6.81 15.97
N ALA A 216 8.49 -7.36 15.34
CA ALA A 216 8.49 -8.74 14.86
C ALA A 216 8.25 -9.77 15.98
N ALA A 217 8.76 -9.52 17.19
CA ALA A 217 8.50 -10.37 18.35
C ALA A 217 7.04 -10.30 18.83
N VAL A 218 6.34 -9.16 18.65
CA VAL A 218 4.90 -9.05 18.93
C VAL A 218 4.11 -9.94 17.97
N ASP A 219 4.45 -9.96 16.68
CA ASP A 219 3.81 -10.84 15.71
C ASP A 219 4.01 -12.33 16.05
N VAL A 220 5.25 -12.73 16.38
CA VAL A 220 5.55 -14.09 16.88
C VAL A 220 4.72 -14.42 18.13
N GLY A 221 4.58 -13.47 19.05
CA GLY A 221 3.82 -13.63 20.28
C GLY A 221 2.29 -13.71 20.10
N ASN A 222 1.75 -13.30 18.94
CA ASN A 222 0.33 -13.46 18.62
C ASN A 222 -0.02 -14.92 18.22
N ARG A 223 0.99 -15.78 18.00
CA ARG A 223 0.79 -17.20 17.71
C ARG A 223 0.44 -18.01 18.98
N ARG A 224 -0.32 -19.10 18.80
CA ARG A 224 -0.73 -20.02 19.89
C ARG A 224 0.51 -20.46 20.70
N PHE A 225 0.42 -20.37 22.04
CA PHE A 225 1.47 -20.72 23.01
C PHE A 225 2.68 -19.75 23.14
N LEU A 226 2.77 -18.68 22.34
CA LEU A 226 3.87 -17.69 22.40
C LEU A 226 3.46 -16.34 23.01
N GLY A 227 2.25 -16.25 23.59
CA GLY A 227 1.68 -15.02 24.15
C GLY A 227 2.51 -14.32 25.23
N TRP A 228 3.39 -15.05 25.93
CA TRP A 228 4.28 -14.49 26.95
C TRP A 228 5.35 -13.54 26.37
N ILE A 229 5.66 -13.65 25.08
CA ILE A 229 6.63 -12.78 24.36
C ILE A 229 6.00 -11.42 24.04
N ALA A 230 4.72 -11.39 23.69
CA ALA A 230 4.06 -10.18 23.21
C ALA A 230 3.97 -9.09 24.30
N ALA A 231 3.71 -9.47 25.55
CA ALA A 231 3.58 -8.53 26.65
C ALA A 231 4.86 -7.69 26.92
N PRO A 232 6.04 -8.30 27.14
CA PRO A 232 7.29 -7.54 27.32
C PRO A 232 7.69 -6.78 26.05
N ALA A 233 7.46 -7.33 24.86
CA ALA A 233 7.74 -6.62 23.60
C ALA A 233 6.91 -5.34 23.47
N ARG A 234 5.59 -5.41 23.72
CA ARG A 234 4.69 -4.24 23.71
C ARG A 234 5.07 -3.22 24.78
N LEU A 235 5.51 -3.66 25.96
CA LEU A 235 5.98 -2.75 27.01
C LEU A 235 7.21 -1.97 26.55
N LEU A 236 8.22 -2.67 26.01
CA LEU A 236 9.44 -2.04 25.52
C LEU A 236 9.17 -1.10 24.34
N LEU A 237 8.27 -1.48 23.42
CA LEU A 237 7.82 -0.60 22.34
C LEU A 237 7.16 0.68 22.87
N ARG A 238 6.28 0.57 23.88
CA ARG A 238 5.65 1.75 24.52
C ARG A 238 6.69 2.66 25.16
N LEU A 239 7.71 2.10 25.80
CA LEU A 239 8.81 2.88 26.40
C LEU A 239 9.69 3.55 25.34
N CYS A 240 9.88 2.93 24.18
CA CYS A 240 10.70 3.48 23.11
C CYS A 240 9.94 4.45 22.18
N ARG A 241 8.60 4.42 22.17
CA ARG A 241 7.77 5.09 21.14
C ARG A 241 8.12 6.56 20.90
N VAL A 242 8.25 7.35 21.96
CA VAL A 242 8.51 8.80 21.84
C VAL A 242 9.92 9.03 21.29
N ASP A 243 10.94 8.39 21.89
CA ASP A 243 12.31 8.57 21.44
C ASP A 243 12.55 8.01 20.04
N ALA A 244 11.90 6.91 19.66
CA ALA A 244 11.95 6.39 18.30
C ALA A 244 11.32 7.38 17.29
N ALA A 245 10.16 7.97 17.60
CA ALA A 245 9.53 8.95 16.73
C ALA A 245 10.36 10.25 16.60
N GLU A 246 10.95 10.73 17.70
CA GLU A 246 11.85 11.89 17.70
C GLU A 246 13.15 11.58 16.94
N MET A 247 13.68 10.36 17.06
CA MET A 247 14.85 9.89 16.30
C MET A 247 14.57 9.94 14.80
N GLU A 248 13.45 9.36 14.34
CA GLU A 248 13.08 9.36 12.91
C GLU A 248 12.83 10.78 12.37
N ARG A 249 12.17 11.65 13.15
CA ARG A 249 12.02 13.07 12.79
C ARG A 249 13.36 13.79 12.69
N GLY A 250 14.28 13.53 13.61
CA GLY A 250 15.64 14.07 13.54
C GLY A 250 16.43 13.55 12.33
N VAL A 251 16.26 12.28 11.96
CA VAL A 251 16.86 11.71 10.74
C VAL A 251 16.30 12.40 9.50
N ALA A 252 14.99 12.56 9.41
CA ALA A 252 14.32 13.23 8.30
C ALA A 252 14.75 14.70 8.18
N ALA A 253 14.86 15.43 9.29
CA ALA A 253 15.36 16.80 9.31
C ALA A 253 16.81 16.88 8.79
N ALA A 254 17.72 16.05 9.33
CA ALA A 254 19.12 16.02 8.90
C ALA A 254 19.29 15.61 7.42
N ALA A 255 18.42 14.73 6.91
CA ALA A 255 18.39 14.35 5.51
C ALA A 255 17.87 15.49 4.62
N SER A 256 16.81 16.18 5.04
CA SER A 256 16.24 17.34 4.35
C SER A 256 17.21 18.51 4.28
N ASP A 257 17.94 18.79 5.37
CA ASP A 257 18.95 19.85 5.46
C ASP A 257 20.13 19.56 4.54
N ARG A 258 20.63 18.31 4.52
CA ARG A 258 21.66 17.88 3.57
C ARG A 258 21.21 18.01 2.12
N ALA A 259 19.94 17.71 1.84
CA ALA A 259 19.36 17.82 0.51
C ALA A 259 19.09 19.27 0.06
N GLN A 260 19.25 20.29 0.92
CA GLN A 260 19.01 21.69 0.53
C GLN A 260 19.92 22.16 -0.61
N GLY A 261 21.13 21.60 -0.73
CA GLY A 261 22.05 21.89 -1.83
C GLY A 261 21.63 21.33 -3.19
N VAL A 262 20.59 20.49 -3.24
CA VAL A 262 20.11 19.80 -4.45
C VAL A 262 18.72 20.31 -4.81
N ASP A 263 18.68 21.24 -5.77
CA ASP A 263 17.46 21.69 -6.46
C ASP A 263 16.31 22.09 -5.53
N TYR A 264 16.64 22.80 -4.44
CA TYR A 264 15.68 23.24 -3.44
C TYR A 264 14.45 23.96 -4.05
N GLY A 265 14.66 24.78 -5.09
CA GLY A 265 13.56 25.46 -5.80
C GLY A 265 12.61 24.50 -6.51
N LEU A 266 13.14 23.46 -7.17
CA LEU A 266 12.33 22.42 -7.82
C LEU A 266 11.63 21.51 -6.81
N ARG A 267 12.18 21.37 -5.60
CA ARG A 267 11.58 20.55 -4.54
C ARG A 267 10.18 21.03 -4.16
N ILE A 268 9.95 22.35 -4.09
CA ILE A 268 8.63 22.90 -3.76
C ILE A 268 7.60 22.49 -4.81
N VAL A 269 7.94 22.71 -6.09
CA VAL A 269 7.08 22.31 -7.23
C VAL A 269 6.84 20.80 -7.24
N ALA A 270 7.89 20.02 -6.99
CA ALA A 270 7.78 18.57 -6.98
C ALA A 270 6.87 18.05 -5.85
N GLN A 271 6.84 18.70 -4.68
CA GLN A 271 5.92 18.32 -3.59
C GLN A 271 4.45 18.58 -3.95
N GLU A 272 4.14 19.65 -4.69
CA GLU A 272 2.79 19.86 -5.22
C GLU A 272 2.40 18.73 -6.20
N GLN A 273 3.36 18.25 -7.00
CA GLN A 273 3.13 17.13 -7.91
C GLN A 273 2.91 15.80 -7.18
N VAL A 274 3.49 15.60 -5.99
CA VAL A 274 3.21 14.42 -5.14
C VAL A 274 1.75 14.43 -4.69
N GLY A 275 1.23 15.57 -4.22
CA GLY A 275 -0.17 15.70 -3.82
C GLY A 275 -1.15 15.43 -4.96
N LEU A 276 -0.83 15.93 -6.17
CA LEU A 276 -1.61 15.62 -7.36
C LEU A 276 -1.54 14.13 -7.71
N ALA A 277 -0.34 13.54 -7.72
CA ALA A 277 -0.16 12.12 -8.00
C ALA A 277 -1.02 11.24 -7.09
N TYR A 278 -1.06 11.55 -5.79
CA TYR A 278 -1.89 10.84 -4.83
C TYR A 278 -3.39 10.92 -5.17
N ALA A 279 -3.88 12.12 -5.50
CA ALA A 279 -5.28 12.32 -5.87
C ALA A 279 -5.68 11.60 -7.17
N GLY A 280 -4.78 11.58 -8.17
CA GLY A 280 -4.98 10.83 -9.40
C GLY A 280 -4.93 9.32 -9.19
N TRP A 281 -3.97 8.85 -8.39
CA TRP A 281 -3.79 7.44 -8.06
C TRP A 281 -5.01 6.87 -7.34
N ASP A 282 -5.50 7.55 -6.29
CA ASP A 282 -6.68 7.11 -5.53
C ASP A 282 -7.93 6.98 -6.42
N ARG A 283 -8.16 7.98 -7.28
CA ARG A 283 -9.27 7.94 -8.24
C ARG A 283 -9.09 6.82 -9.25
N LEU A 284 -7.88 6.61 -9.77
CA LEU A 284 -7.60 5.54 -10.70
C LEU A 284 -7.84 4.16 -10.07
N LEU A 285 -7.35 3.94 -8.85
CA LEU A 285 -7.57 2.68 -8.12
C LEU A 285 -9.05 2.43 -7.89
N THR A 286 -9.79 3.43 -7.43
CA THR A 286 -11.19 3.28 -7.00
C THR A 286 -12.16 3.25 -8.18
N ARG A 287 -11.98 4.12 -9.17
CA ARG A 287 -12.93 4.31 -10.28
C ARG A 287 -12.62 3.47 -11.50
N VAL A 288 -11.38 3.01 -11.66
CA VAL A 288 -10.91 2.29 -12.85
C VAL A 288 -10.38 0.90 -12.49
N ALA A 289 -9.34 0.80 -11.67
CA ALA A 289 -8.71 -0.49 -11.42
C ALA A 289 -9.64 -1.48 -10.69
N LEU A 290 -10.35 -1.01 -9.66
CA LEU A 290 -11.23 -1.85 -8.84
C LEU A 290 -12.36 -2.54 -9.64
N PRO A 291 -13.09 -1.86 -10.55
CA PRO A 291 -13.99 -2.52 -11.49
C PRO A 291 -13.35 -3.70 -12.24
N ALA A 292 -12.16 -3.50 -12.83
CA ALA A 292 -11.47 -4.57 -13.55
C ALA A 292 -11.13 -5.74 -12.62
N TRP A 293 -10.56 -5.45 -11.45
CA TRP A 293 -10.14 -6.46 -10.48
C TRP A 293 -11.31 -7.35 -10.02
N ARG A 294 -12.47 -6.76 -9.76
CA ARG A 294 -13.69 -7.50 -9.39
C ARG A 294 -14.17 -8.48 -10.47
N MET A 295 -13.72 -8.32 -11.72
CA MET A 295 -14.08 -9.19 -12.85
C MET A 295 -12.96 -10.16 -13.25
N GLY A 296 -11.92 -10.33 -12.42
CA GLY A 296 -10.80 -11.21 -12.76
C GLY A 296 -9.89 -10.63 -13.84
N ARG A 297 -9.89 -9.30 -13.99
CA ARG A 297 -9.07 -8.56 -14.97
C ARG A 297 -8.20 -7.56 -14.23
N TRP A 298 -7.09 -7.16 -14.81
CA TRP A 298 -6.26 -6.09 -14.23
C TRP A 298 -5.66 -5.22 -15.34
N PRO A 299 -5.68 -3.88 -15.21
CA PRO A 299 -5.07 -3.02 -16.22
C PRO A 299 -3.56 -3.28 -16.30
N ALA A 300 -3.04 -3.59 -17.49
CA ALA A 300 -1.63 -3.94 -17.65
C ALA A 300 -0.67 -2.77 -17.44
N HIS A 301 -1.15 -1.54 -17.64
CA HIS A 301 -0.34 -0.33 -17.59
C HIS A 301 -0.98 0.71 -16.67
N LEU A 302 -1.10 0.37 -15.39
CA LEU A 302 -1.77 1.20 -14.38
C LEU A 302 -1.07 2.54 -14.18
N ASP A 303 0.26 2.58 -14.14
CA ASP A 303 1.02 3.82 -13.98
C ASP A 303 0.87 4.74 -15.20
N ALA A 304 0.79 4.18 -16.42
CA ALA A 304 0.42 4.96 -17.60
C ALA A 304 -1.01 5.55 -17.50
N GLY A 305 -1.93 4.84 -16.84
CA GLY A 305 -3.27 5.33 -16.52
C GLY A 305 -3.26 6.56 -15.62
N VAL A 306 -2.30 6.67 -14.70
CA VAL A 306 -2.13 7.84 -13.81
C VAL A 306 -1.89 9.10 -14.61
N VAL A 307 -1.03 9.03 -15.62
CA VAL A 307 -0.73 10.18 -16.49
C VAL A 307 -2.01 10.67 -17.17
N SER A 308 -2.83 9.74 -17.65
CA SER A 308 -4.09 10.06 -18.31
C SER A 308 -5.10 10.68 -17.33
N ALA A 309 -5.21 10.13 -16.12
CA ALA A 309 -6.06 10.67 -15.05
C ALA A 309 -5.65 12.08 -14.64
N LEU A 310 -4.37 12.32 -14.42
CA LEU A 310 -3.86 13.62 -14.01
C LEU A 310 -3.93 14.66 -15.14
N THR A 311 -3.79 14.24 -16.39
CA THR A 311 -4.00 15.10 -17.56
C THR A 311 -5.47 15.52 -17.69
N GLU A 312 -6.41 14.60 -17.44
CA GLU A 312 -7.84 14.92 -17.37
C GLU A 312 -8.15 15.85 -16.19
N LEU A 313 -7.57 15.60 -15.02
CA LEU A 313 -7.73 16.42 -13.81
C LEU A 313 -7.26 17.85 -14.05
N SER A 314 -6.04 18.01 -14.59
CA SER A 314 -5.49 19.32 -14.91
C SER A 314 -6.36 20.08 -15.93
N ARG A 315 -6.93 19.39 -16.93
CA ARG A 315 -7.85 20.00 -17.90
C ARG A 315 -9.15 20.49 -17.24
N ARG A 316 -9.73 19.74 -16.30
CA ARG A 316 -11.00 20.11 -15.63
C ARG A 316 -10.82 21.23 -14.63
N ASP A 317 -9.80 21.12 -13.79
CA ASP A 317 -9.57 22.05 -12.69
C ASP A 317 -8.77 23.29 -13.12
N ARG A 318 -8.40 23.38 -14.42
CA ARG A 318 -7.52 24.42 -14.98
C ARG A 318 -6.27 24.61 -14.12
N LEU A 319 -5.70 23.51 -13.66
CA LEU A 319 -4.50 23.52 -12.82
C LEU A 319 -3.31 24.04 -13.65
N ALA A 320 -3.05 25.34 -13.48
CA ALA A 320 -1.85 26.11 -13.80
C ALA A 320 -1.49 26.42 -15.28
N ASP A 321 -1.01 27.66 -15.48
CA ASP A 321 -0.22 28.08 -16.62
C ASP A 321 1.07 27.23 -16.72
N GLY A 322 1.42 26.74 -17.91
CA GLY A 322 2.66 25.97 -18.14
C GLY A 322 2.55 24.43 -18.05
N PHE A 323 1.35 23.89 -17.85
CA PHE A 323 1.10 22.43 -17.84
C PHE A 323 1.53 21.73 -19.15
N THR A 324 1.20 22.34 -20.30
CA THR A 324 1.55 21.80 -21.63
C THR A 324 3.05 21.82 -21.89
N SER A 325 3.77 22.85 -21.43
CA SER A 325 5.24 22.90 -21.50
C SER A 325 5.89 21.83 -20.63
N ARG A 326 5.37 21.59 -19.42
CA ARG A 326 5.86 20.53 -18.51
C ARG A 326 5.69 19.14 -19.13
N LEU A 327 4.56 18.86 -19.77
CA LEU A 327 4.32 17.56 -20.41
C LEU A 327 5.32 17.24 -21.53
N GLY A 328 5.93 18.25 -22.15
CA GLY A 328 6.97 18.08 -23.17
C GLY A 328 8.36 17.75 -22.60
N GLU A 329 8.57 17.88 -21.29
CA GLU A 329 9.83 17.49 -20.65
C GLU A 329 9.94 15.97 -20.47
N ARG A 330 11.18 15.46 -20.45
CA ARG A 330 11.47 14.03 -20.30
C ARG A 330 10.84 13.47 -19.01
N PRO A 331 9.87 12.54 -19.10
CA PRO A 331 9.32 11.86 -17.93
C PRO A 331 10.37 10.95 -17.28
N ALA A 332 10.19 10.65 -16.00
CA ALA A 332 11.12 9.81 -15.27
C ALA A 332 11.10 8.33 -15.69
N CYS A 333 10.01 7.83 -16.28
CA CYS A 333 9.92 6.47 -16.78
C CYS A 333 10.86 6.22 -17.97
N ASP A 334 11.31 7.27 -18.66
CA ASP A 334 12.37 7.18 -19.68
C ASP A 334 13.75 6.84 -19.09
N LEU A 335 13.90 6.78 -17.76
CA LEU A 335 15.10 6.27 -17.09
C LEU A 335 15.13 4.73 -17.03
N LEU A 336 14.05 4.06 -17.48
CA LEU A 336 13.89 2.61 -17.56
C LEU A 336 14.11 2.13 -19.00
N GLU A 337 14.70 0.95 -19.17
CA GLU A 337 14.88 0.31 -20.49
C GLU A 337 13.56 -0.24 -21.04
N GLN A 338 12.71 -0.80 -20.16
CA GLN A 338 11.44 -1.43 -20.52
C GLN A 338 10.32 -0.94 -19.59
N PRO A 339 9.90 0.34 -19.72
CA PRO A 339 8.89 0.91 -18.82
C PRO A 339 7.59 0.12 -18.82
N GLY A 340 7.13 -0.39 -19.97
CA GLY A 340 5.88 -1.17 -20.05
C GLY A 340 5.89 -2.46 -19.21
N ALA A 341 7.01 -3.20 -19.21
CA ALA A 341 7.14 -4.43 -18.40
C ALA A 341 7.24 -4.12 -16.89
N VAL A 342 7.82 -2.98 -16.54
CA VAL A 342 7.90 -2.51 -15.16
C VAL A 342 6.53 -2.06 -14.65
N ASP A 343 5.75 -1.35 -15.47
CA ASP A 343 4.35 -0.97 -15.17
C ASP A 343 3.48 -2.21 -14.98
N GLU A 344 3.64 -3.21 -15.85
CA GLU A 344 2.92 -4.47 -15.77
C GLU A 344 3.16 -5.20 -14.43
N ALA A 345 4.43 -5.28 -14.01
CA ALA A 345 4.80 -5.85 -12.72
C ALA A 345 4.26 -5.03 -11.54
N ALA A 346 4.31 -3.70 -11.63
CA ALA A 346 3.76 -2.79 -10.61
C ALA A 346 2.23 -2.91 -10.52
N SER A 347 1.55 -3.05 -11.65
CA SER A 347 0.10 -3.22 -11.78
C SER A 347 -0.39 -4.53 -11.15
N LEU A 348 0.32 -5.63 -11.39
CA LEU A 348 0.06 -6.91 -10.70
C LEU A 348 0.27 -6.79 -9.18
N LEU A 349 1.34 -6.14 -8.77
CA LEU A 349 1.61 -5.90 -7.35
C LEU A 349 0.51 -5.01 -6.72
N ALA A 350 0.02 -4.00 -7.43
CA ALA A 350 -1.07 -3.13 -6.99
C ALA A 350 -2.34 -3.96 -6.74
N ALA A 351 -2.70 -4.82 -7.69
CA ALA A 351 -3.86 -5.69 -7.52
C ALA A 351 -3.71 -6.64 -6.33
N ARG A 352 -2.52 -7.19 -6.10
CA ARG A 352 -2.25 -8.02 -4.92
C ARG A 352 -2.40 -7.23 -3.62
N LEU A 353 -1.83 -6.03 -3.55
CA LEU A 353 -1.81 -5.22 -2.33
C LEU A 353 -3.16 -4.58 -2.01
N PHE A 354 -3.90 -4.10 -3.01
CA PHE A 354 -5.14 -3.34 -2.80
C PHE A 354 -6.41 -4.19 -2.99
N HIS A 355 -6.35 -5.26 -3.77
CA HIS A 355 -7.51 -6.14 -4.01
C HIS A 355 -7.34 -7.55 -3.45
N GLY A 356 -6.10 -8.00 -3.19
CA GLY A 356 -5.82 -9.39 -2.84
C GLY A 356 -5.84 -10.32 -4.05
N GLY A 357 -5.57 -9.77 -5.24
CA GLY A 357 -5.44 -10.56 -6.47
C GLY A 357 -4.26 -11.55 -6.42
N PRO A 358 -4.24 -12.55 -7.33
CA PRO A 358 -3.12 -13.47 -7.49
C PRO A 358 -1.79 -12.75 -7.75
N ALA A 359 -0.68 -13.40 -7.40
CA ALA A 359 0.66 -12.85 -7.63
C ALA A 359 1.10 -12.91 -9.11
N GLU A 360 0.49 -13.80 -9.90
CA GLU A 360 0.81 -14.03 -11.31
C GLU A 360 -0.45 -14.00 -12.16
N ALA A 361 -0.31 -13.64 -13.43
CA ALA A 361 -1.40 -13.72 -14.40
C ALA A 361 -1.85 -15.17 -14.63
N GLY A 362 -3.12 -15.34 -15.01
CA GLY A 362 -3.71 -16.65 -15.26
C GLY A 362 -4.99 -16.57 -16.10
N PRO A 363 -5.62 -17.72 -16.42
CA PRO A 363 -6.83 -17.75 -17.24
C PRO A 363 -7.99 -16.95 -16.62
N ASP A 364 -8.12 -17.02 -15.29
CA ASP A 364 -9.12 -16.29 -14.51
C ASP A 364 -8.60 -14.94 -13.97
N TRP A 365 -7.38 -14.55 -14.34
CA TRP A 365 -6.71 -13.33 -13.91
C TRP A 365 -5.87 -12.73 -15.05
N SER A 366 -6.56 -12.11 -16.02
CA SER A 366 -5.96 -11.68 -17.30
C SER A 366 -5.70 -10.17 -17.36
N PRO A 367 -4.62 -9.74 -18.04
CA PRO A 367 -4.38 -8.33 -18.30
C PRO A 367 -5.46 -7.75 -19.20
N VAL A 368 -5.72 -6.45 -19.05
CA VAL A 368 -6.53 -5.66 -19.98
C VAL A 368 -5.78 -4.41 -20.41
N ASP A 369 -5.74 -4.18 -21.73
CA ASP A 369 -5.20 -2.95 -22.30
C ASP A 369 -6.23 -1.82 -22.27
N TRP A 370 -5.75 -0.58 -22.21
CA TRP A 370 -6.63 0.60 -22.14
C TRP A 370 -7.56 0.75 -23.34
N ALA A 371 -7.15 0.28 -24.52
CA ALA A 371 -8.00 0.29 -25.72
C ALA A 371 -9.18 -0.70 -25.61
N ALA A 372 -8.96 -1.85 -24.97
CA ALA A 372 -9.98 -2.89 -24.78
C ALA A 372 -10.82 -2.67 -23.51
N TYR A 373 -10.34 -1.83 -22.58
CA TYR A 373 -10.96 -1.60 -21.28
C TYR A 373 -12.47 -1.26 -21.35
N PRO A 374 -12.96 -0.36 -22.23
CA PRO A 374 -14.39 -0.08 -22.30
C PRO A 374 -15.25 -1.30 -22.64
N GLU A 375 -14.78 -2.15 -23.56
CA GLU A 375 -15.53 -3.33 -23.98
C GLU A 375 -15.39 -4.47 -22.97
N GLU A 376 -14.18 -4.76 -22.49
CA GLU A 376 -13.92 -5.91 -21.63
C GLU A 376 -14.33 -5.70 -20.16
N VAL A 377 -14.31 -4.44 -19.70
CA VAL A 377 -14.56 -4.08 -18.31
C VAL A 377 -15.87 -3.29 -18.19
N VAL A 378 -16.04 -2.18 -18.90
CA VAL A 378 -17.19 -1.30 -18.68
C VAL A 378 -18.51 -1.96 -19.12
N ASP A 379 -18.59 -2.48 -20.34
CA ASP A 379 -19.78 -3.17 -20.84
C ASP A 379 -20.12 -4.39 -19.97
N ARG A 380 -19.11 -5.22 -19.67
CA ARG A 380 -19.30 -6.42 -18.84
C ARG A 380 -19.75 -6.10 -17.41
N LYS A 381 -19.22 -5.03 -16.81
CA LYS A 381 -19.67 -4.54 -15.51
C LYS A 381 -21.15 -4.19 -15.57
N TRP A 382 -21.55 -3.38 -16.56
CA TRP A 382 -22.95 -2.96 -16.69
C TRP A 382 -23.89 -4.14 -16.92
N ARG A 383 -23.54 -5.10 -17.78
CA ARG A 383 -24.35 -6.30 -18.01
C ARG A 383 -24.49 -7.16 -16.74
N THR A 384 -23.41 -7.28 -15.97
CA THR A 384 -23.43 -8.03 -14.70
C THR A 384 -24.33 -7.34 -13.66
N GLU A 385 -24.20 -6.02 -13.50
CA GLU A 385 -25.04 -5.23 -12.58
C GLU A 385 -26.51 -5.22 -13.03
N ALA A 386 -26.79 -5.04 -14.32
CA ALA A 386 -28.13 -5.15 -14.89
C ALA A 386 -28.74 -6.54 -14.67
N GLY A 387 -27.95 -7.61 -14.84
CA GLY A 387 -28.38 -8.98 -14.57
C GLY A 387 -28.73 -9.20 -13.10
N ARG A 388 -27.94 -8.67 -12.17
CA ARG A 388 -28.25 -8.71 -10.72
C ARG A 388 -29.53 -7.97 -10.39
N LEU A 389 -29.74 -6.79 -10.97
CA LEU A 389 -30.97 -6.00 -10.79
C LEU A 389 -32.21 -6.80 -11.20
N LEU A 390 -32.17 -7.37 -12.40
CA LEU A 390 -33.30 -8.11 -12.96
C LEU A 390 -33.56 -9.40 -12.19
N ALA A 391 -32.51 -10.11 -11.76
CA ALA A 391 -32.66 -11.30 -10.91
C ALA A 391 -33.26 -10.97 -9.53
N ALA A 392 -32.87 -9.85 -8.91
CA ALA A 392 -33.47 -9.39 -7.67
C ALA A 392 -34.95 -8.99 -7.86
N LEU A 393 -35.27 -8.34 -8.99
CA LEU A 393 -36.63 -8.00 -9.36
C LEU A 393 -37.51 -9.24 -9.62
N ASP A 394 -36.98 -10.27 -10.29
CA ASP A 394 -37.64 -11.56 -10.52
C ASP A 394 -37.91 -12.33 -9.21
N ALA A 395 -37.17 -12.05 -8.14
CA ALA A 395 -37.43 -12.64 -6.83
C ALA A 395 -38.57 -11.94 -6.08
N LEU A 396 -38.86 -10.67 -6.40
CA LEU A 396 -39.90 -9.86 -5.76
C LEU A 396 -41.20 -9.79 -6.59
N SER A 397 -41.11 -10.02 -7.89
CA SER A 397 -42.20 -9.94 -8.86
C SER A 397 -42.20 -11.13 -9.81
N ALA A 398 -43.32 -11.41 -10.49
CA ALA A 398 -43.37 -12.50 -11.47
C ALA A 398 -42.31 -12.30 -12.58
N PRO A 399 -41.55 -13.34 -12.97
CA PRO A 399 -40.54 -13.23 -14.03
C PRO A 399 -41.15 -12.72 -15.34
N ALA A 400 -40.53 -11.69 -15.90
CA ALA A 400 -40.97 -11.03 -17.13
C ALA A 400 -39.77 -10.61 -17.99
N ALA A 401 -40.03 -9.93 -19.11
CA ALA A 401 -38.98 -9.47 -20.02
C ALA A 401 -37.96 -8.55 -19.30
N SER A 402 -36.69 -8.63 -19.71
CA SER A 402 -35.55 -7.85 -19.20
C SER A 402 -35.56 -6.41 -19.73
N THR A 403 -36.62 -5.66 -19.45
CA THR A 403 -36.85 -4.33 -20.03
C THR A 403 -36.61 -3.22 -19.00
N VAL A 404 -36.16 -2.05 -19.48
CA VAL A 404 -36.06 -0.84 -18.64
C VAL A 404 -37.45 -0.42 -18.18
N GLU A 405 -38.46 -0.53 -19.05
CA GLU A 405 -39.85 -0.15 -18.73
C GLU A 405 -40.39 -0.90 -17.51
N ARG A 406 -40.01 -2.17 -17.34
CA ARG A 406 -40.40 -2.97 -16.17
C ARG A 406 -39.82 -2.41 -14.88
N VAL A 407 -38.55 -2.02 -14.90
CA VAL A 407 -37.87 -1.41 -13.74
C VAL A 407 -38.47 -0.04 -13.43
N LEU A 408 -38.73 0.81 -14.44
CA LEU A 408 -39.38 2.10 -14.26
C LEU A 408 -40.76 1.94 -13.59
N SER A 409 -41.55 0.96 -14.04
CA SER A 409 -42.89 0.71 -13.50
C SER A 409 -42.85 0.18 -12.07
N PHE A 410 -41.87 -0.67 -11.74
CA PHE A 410 -41.72 -1.21 -10.39
C PHE A 410 -41.23 -0.15 -9.40
N LEU A 411 -40.32 0.73 -9.83
CA LEU A 411 -39.76 1.79 -8.99
C LEU A 411 -40.68 3.01 -8.84
N ALA A 412 -41.82 3.06 -9.53
CA ALA A 412 -42.82 4.09 -9.32
C ALA A 412 -43.45 4.05 -7.91
N ASP A 413 -43.40 2.89 -7.23
CA ASP A 413 -43.71 2.76 -5.82
C ASP A 413 -42.40 2.72 -5.00
N THR A 414 -42.22 3.72 -4.13
CA THR A 414 -41.00 3.85 -3.30
C THR A 414 -40.85 2.73 -2.27
N ALA A 415 -41.94 2.09 -1.85
CA ALA A 415 -41.89 0.94 -0.94
C ALA A 415 -41.30 -0.31 -1.64
N ASP A 416 -41.69 -0.53 -2.89
CA ASP A 416 -41.15 -1.59 -3.74
C ASP A 416 -39.67 -1.33 -4.07
N GLY A 417 -39.31 -0.06 -4.31
CA GLY A 417 -37.91 0.37 -4.47
C GLY A 417 -37.04 0.05 -3.26
N GLU A 418 -37.51 0.31 -2.04
CA GLU A 418 -36.79 -0.01 -0.81
C GLU A 418 -36.62 -1.53 -0.63
N ALA A 419 -37.64 -2.33 -0.96
CA ALA A 419 -37.56 -3.78 -0.93
C ALA A 419 -36.52 -4.33 -1.90
N LEU A 420 -36.44 -3.78 -3.12
CA LEU A 420 -35.45 -4.14 -4.13
C LEU A 420 -34.04 -3.74 -3.70
N ALA A 421 -33.86 -2.53 -3.16
CA ALA A 421 -32.59 -2.06 -2.60
C ALA A 421 -32.08 -2.97 -1.47
N GLY A 422 -32.96 -3.35 -0.54
CA GLY A 422 -32.65 -4.28 0.55
C GLY A 422 -32.26 -5.67 0.04
N ARG A 423 -32.97 -6.18 -0.98
CA ARG A 423 -32.67 -7.47 -1.59
C ARG A 423 -31.30 -7.49 -2.27
N LEU A 424 -31.03 -6.48 -3.12
CA LEU A 424 -29.74 -6.32 -3.80
C LEU A 424 -28.58 -6.25 -2.80
N SER A 425 -28.75 -5.45 -1.74
CA SER A 425 -27.76 -5.33 -0.66
C SER A 425 -27.50 -6.69 0.01
N GLY A 426 -28.55 -7.46 0.27
CA GLY A 426 -28.44 -8.79 0.86
C GLY A 426 -27.82 -9.83 -0.08
N ASP A 427 -28.09 -9.76 -1.38
CA ASP A 427 -27.49 -10.62 -2.40
C ASP A 427 -25.98 -10.35 -2.52
N LEU A 428 -25.58 -9.08 -2.62
CA LEU A 428 -24.16 -8.66 -2.66
C LEU A 428 -23.40 -9.00 -1.37
N ALA A 429 -24.03 -8.84 -0.21
CA ALA A 429 -23.43 -9.21 1.06
C ALA A 429 -23.13 -10.72 1.14
N ARG A 430 -24.00 -11.56 0.56
CA ARG A 430 -23.78 -13.03 0.48
C ARG A 430 -22.65 -13.40 -0.49
N GLU A 431 -22.52 -12.71 -1.62
CA GLU A 431 -21.42 -12.90 -2.58
C GLU A 431 -20.05 -12.52 -2.00
N ALA A 432 -19.98 -11.55 -1.08
CA ALA A 432 -18.72 -11.08 -0.50
C ALA A 432 -18.10 -12.05 0.53
N VAL A 433 -18.90 -12.90 1.19
CA VAL A 433 -18.44 -13.85 2.23
C VAL A 433 -17.45 -14.92 1.71
N PRO A 434 -17.71 -15.62 0.58
CA PRO A 434 -16.76 -16.62 0.06
C PRO A 434 -15.43 -16.01 -0.41
N ALA A 435 -15.42 -14.78 -0.92
CA ALA A 435 -14.19 -14.09 -1.35
C ALA A 435 -13.24 -13.74 -0.18
N ALA A 436 -13.78 -13.54 1.02
CA ALA A 436 -12.98 -13.29 2.22
C ALA A 436 -12.30 -14.56 2.78
N ALA A 437 -12.93 -15.73 2.59
CA ALA A 437 -12.46 -17.02 3.12
C ALA A 437 -11.36 -17.69 2.27
N ALA A 438 -11.20 -17.30 1.00
CA ALA A 438 -10.20 -17.84 0.07
C ALA A 438 -8.77 -17.27 0.27
N LYS A 439 -8.55 -16.43 1.27
CA LYS A 439 -7.26 -15.75 1.47
C LYS A 439 -6.26 -16.68 2.17
N GLY A 440 -5.19 -17.02 1.47
CA GLY A 440 -4.09 -17.87 1.96
C GLY A 440 -3.24 -17.23 3.06
N ALA A 441 -2.21 -17.95 3.54
CA ALA A 441 -1.38 -17.60 4.70
C ALA A 441 -0.61 -16.25 4.59
N ASP A 442 -0.57 -15.64 3.40
CA ASP A 442 0.07 -14.34 3.11
C ASP A 442 -0.94 -13.17 3.01
N ALA A 443 -2.16 -13.35 3.55
CA ALA A 443 -3.22 -12.36 3.48
C ALA A 443 -2.83 -11.08 4.24
N VAL A 444 -2.51 -10.01 3.50
CA VAL A 444 -2.42 -8.65 4.05
C VAL A 444 -3.83 -8.24 4.51
N PRO A 445 -3.99 -7.62 5.70
CA PRO A 445 -5.27 -7.06 6.10
C PRO A 445 -5.68 -5.98 5.08
N LEU A 446 -6.65 -6.31 4.21
CA LEU A 446 -7.17 -5.39 3.21
C LEU A 446 -8.22 -4.49 3.86
N PHE A 447 -8.04 -3.19 3.75
CA PHE A 447 -9.11 -2.24 3.96
C PHE A 447 -9.92 -2.12 2.67
N PRO A 448 -11.26 -2.12 2.73
CA PRO A 448 -12.07 -1.86 1.54
C PRO A 448 -11.68 -0.50 0.95
N LEU A 449 -11.35 -0.47 -0.35
CA LEU A 449 -11.08 0.77 -1.08
C LEU A 449 -12.31 1.69 -1.13
N GLU A 450 -13.50 1.12 -0.95
CA GLU A 450 -14.76 1.85 -0.98
C GLU A 450 -15.45 1.78 0.38
N ALA A 451 -16.00 2.92 0.83
CA ALA A 451 -16.87 2.97 1.99
C ALA A 451 -18.15 2.12 1.77
N PRO A 452 -18.77 1.58 2.83
CA PRO A 452 -20.05 0.89 2.71
C PRO A 452 -21.10 1.82 2.09
N ARG A 453 -21.69 1.39 0.97
CA ARG A 453 -22.74 2.13 0.26
C ARG A 453 -24.12 1.77 0.81
N SER A 454 -25.06 2.71 0.78
CA SER A 454 -26.45 2.40 1.15
C SER A 454 -27.10 1.51 0.09
N GLY A 455 -28.19 0.83 0.45
CA GLY A 455 -28.94 0.02 -0.51
C GLY A 455 -29.50 0.83 -1.67
N ARG A 456 -29.84 2.10 -1.44
CA ARG A 456 -30.34 3.03 -2.47
C ARG A 456 -29.23 3.47 -3.43
N ASP A 457 -28.02 3.70 -2.93
CA ASP A 457 -26.85 3.98 -3.79
C ASP A 457 -26.59 2.79 -4.72
N LEU A 458 -26.62 1.56 -4.15
CA LEU A 458 -26.46 0.34 -4.93
C LEU A 458 -27.56 0.19 -5.98
N LEU A 459 -28.83 0.41 -5.62
CA LEU A 459 -29.94 0.35 -6.57
C LEU A 459 -29.76 1.37 -7.70
N THR A 460 -29.36 2.61 -7.38
CA THR A 460 -29.08 3.66 -8.37
C THR A 460 -28.01 3.22 -9.36
N ASP A 461 -26.88 2.69 -8.89
CA ASP A 461 -25.80 2.18 -9.75
C ASP A 461 -26.30 1.06 -10.69
N HIS A 462 -27.12 0.14 -10.18
CA HIS A 462 -27.65 -0.98 -10.94
C HIS A 462 -28.67 -0.55 -12.00
N VAL A 463 -29.50 0.47 -11.69
CA VAL A 463 -30.44 1.05 -12.67
C VAL A 463 -29.67 1.82 -13.75
N VAL A 464 -28.65 2.59 -13.38
CA VAL A 464 -27.74 3.24 -14.34
C VAL A 464 -27.13 2.20 -15.28
N ALA A 465 -26.62 1.10 -14.74
CA ALA A 465 -26.05 0.01 -15.54
C ALA A 465 -27.05 -0.59 -16.54
N LEU A 466 -28.29 -0.85 -16.11
CA LEU A 466 -29.35 -1.35 -17.00
C LEU A 466 -29.68 -0.35 -18.12
N VAL A 467 -29.80 0.94 -17.80
CA VAL A 467 -30.06 1.99 -18.79
C VAL A 467 -28.91 2.13 -19.78
N CYS A 468 -27.66 2.05 -19.31
CA CYS A 468 -26.49 2.03 -20.19
C CYS A 468 -26.51 0.84 -21.15
N CYS A 469 -26.83 -0.37 -20.67
CA CYS A 469 -26.98 -1.55 -21.53
C CYS A 469 -28.07 -1.34 -22.60
N ALA A 470 -29.23 -0.80 -22.21
CA ALA A 470 -30.31 -0.50 -23.15
C ALA A 470 -29.92 0.53 -24.22
N ALA A 471 -29.14 1.55 -23.84
CA ALA A 471 -28.61 2.54 -24.76
C ALA A 471 -27.62 1.94 -25.76
N VAL A 472 -26.72 1.07 -25.30
CA VAL A 472 -25.79 0.33 -26.17
C VAL A 472 -26.56 -0.57 -27.14
N ASP A 473 -27.55 -1.31 -26.65
CA ASP A 473 -28.29 -2.29 -27.46
C ASP A 473 -29.27 -1.65 -28.48
N SER A 474 -29.79 -0.44 -28.21
CA SER A 474 -30.90 0.13 -28.99
C SER A 474 -30.67 1.52 -29.58
N ALA A 475 -29.71 2.29 -29.07
CA ALA A 475 -29.48 3.69 -29.46
C ALA A 475 -28.09 3.96 -30.07
N GLY A 476 -27.29 2.92 -30.30
CA GLY A 476 -25.93 3.08 -30.85
C GLY A 476 -24.97 3.80 -29.90
N ALA A 477 -25.27 3.77 -28.60
CA ALA A 477 -24.33 4.22 -27.58
C ALA A 477 -23.16 3.22 -27.45
N ALA A 478 -22.07 3.68 -26.86
CA ALA A 478 -20.90 2.85 -26.60
C ALA A 478 -20.44 2.98 -25.14
N PRO A 479 -19.87 1.92 -24.55
CA PRO A 479 -19.14 2.03 -23.31
C PRO A 479 -17.91 2.91 -23.50
N GLY A 480 -17.58 3.70 -22.49
CA GLY A 480 -16.41 4.56 -22.47
C GLY A 480 -15.75 4.57 -21.10
N LEU A 481 -14.54 5.12 -21.07
CA LEU A 481 -13.78 5.34 -19.85
C LEU A 481 -13.52 6.83 -19.67
N ASP A 482 -13.85 7.32 -18.49
CA ASP A 482 -13.42 8.60 -17.97
C ASP A 482 -12.40 8.35 -16.85
N TRP A 483 -11.22 8.94 -16.94
CA TRP A 483 -10.15 8.61 -15.99
C TRP A 483 -10.41 9.07 -14.55
N LEU A 484 -11.35 10.01 -14.34
CA LEU A 484 -11.67 10.53 -13.02
C LEU A 484 -12.99 9.98 -12.47
N ASP A 485 -13.94 9.70 -13.37
CA ASP A 485 -15.29 9.25 -13.01
C ASP A 485 -15.49 7.74 -13.24
N GLY A 486 -14.60 7.09 -14.00
CA GLY A 486 -14.63 5.67 -14.31
C GLY A 486 -15.51 5.34 -15.53
N PRO A 487 -16.31 4.26 -15.48
CA PRO A 487 -17.23 3.88 -16.55
C PRO A 487 -18.20 5.01 -16.95
N VAL A 488 -18.28 5.32 -18.25
CA VAL A 488 -19.20 6.35 -18.78
C VAL A 488 -19.89 5.92 -20.07
N LEU A 489 -21.09 6.43 -20.30
CA LEU A 489 -21.84 6.23 -21.54
C LEU A 489 -21.45 7.28 -22.59
N LEU A 490 -21.11 6.83 -23.80
CA LEU A 490 -20.84 7.67 -24.95
C LEU A 490 -22.00 7.57 -25.95
N VAL A 491 -22.58 8.71 -26.35
CA VAL A 491 -23.61 8.79 -27.39
C VAL A 491 -23.07 9.67 -28.51
N GLY A 492 -22.92 9.10 -29.72
CA GLY A 492 -22.26 9.81 -30.82
C GLY A 492 -20.80 10.21 -30.52
N GLY A 493 -20.11 9.43 -29.67
CA GLY A 493 -18.73 9.72 -29.22
C GLY A 493 -18.63 10.77 -28.11
N VAL A 494 -19.74 11.31 -27.63
CA VAL A 494 -19.76 12.34 -26.57
C VAL A 494 -20.28 11.76 -25.27
N ARG A 495 -19.61 12.07 -24.16
CA ARG A 495 -20.02 11.67 -22.80
C ARG A 495 -21.37 12.29 -22.43
N ARG A 496 -22.27 11.49 -21.84
CA ARG A 496 -23.55 11.93 -21.26
C ARG A 496 -23.52 11.88 -19.73
N PRO A 497 -23.19 13.00 -19.04
CA PRO A 497 -23.12 13.03 -17.56
C PRO A 497 -24.49 13.20 -16.88
N ASP A 498 -25.55 13.45 -17.66
CA ASP A 498 -26.88 13.85 -17.19
C ASP A 498 -27.78 12.68 -16.78
N LEU A 499 -27.31 11.43 -16.91
CA LEU A 499 -28.09 10.23 -16.59
C LEU A 499 -28.28 10.02 -15.07
N ALA A 500 -27.21 10.14 -14.29
CA ALA A 500 -27.24 9.79 -12.86
C ALA A 500 -28.27 10.61 -12.04
N PRO A 501 -28.40 11.93 -12.21
CA PRO A 501 -29.43 12.71 -11.51
C PRO A 501 -30.87 12.26 -11.85
N ARG A 502 -31.11 11.78 -13.07
CA ARG A 502 -32.44 11.34 -13.52
C ARG A 502 -32.81 9.98 -12.95
N VAL A 503 -31.83 9.09 -12.82
CA VAL A 503 -32.01 7.80 -12.11
C VAL A 503 -32.21 8.03 -10.61
N LEU A 504 -31.52 9.01 -10.03
CA LEU A 504 -31.70 9.34 -8.61
C LEU A 504 -33.13 9.79 -8.32
N SER A 505 -33.72 10.66 -9.16
CA SER A 505 -35.12 11.08 -9.03
C SER A 505 -36.11 9.90 -9.07
N LEU A 506 -35.83 8.90 -9.91
CA LEU A 506 -36.62 7.66 -9.92
C LEU A 506 -36.48 6.87 -8.61
N VAL A 507 -35.25 6.69 -8.11
CA VAL A 507 -34.97 5.84 -6.94
C VAL A 507 -35.43 6.51 -5.64
N GLU A 508 -35.31 7.82 -5.52
CA GLU A 508 -35.65 8.57 -4.31
C GLU A 508 -37.13 8.98 -4.27
N ASP A 509 -37.66 9.48 -5.37
CA ASP A 509 -39.01 10.09 -5.42
C ASP A 509 -40.04 9.21 -6.13
N GLY A 510 -39.62 8.12 -6.80
CA GLY A 510 -40.48 7.32 -7.67
C GLY A 510 -40.82 8.02 -8.99
N ASP A 511 -40.19 9.16 -9.29
CA ASP A 511 -40.47 9.95 -10.48
C ASP A 511 -39.70 9.41 -11.70
N SER A 512 -40.44 8.76 -12.59
CA SER A 512 -39.87 8.20 -13.84
C SER A 512 -39.84 9.18 -15.01
N GLU A 513 -40.51 10.33 -14.93
CA GLU A 513 -40.68 11.27 -16.05
C GLU A 513 -39.33 11.82 -16.56
N PRO A 514 -38.41 12.31 -15.71
CA PRO A 514 -37.12 12.83 -16.17
C PRO A 514 -36.28 11.81 -16.91
N LEU A 515 -36.34 10.54 -16.48
CA LEU A 515 -35.63 9.43 -17.11
C LEU A 515 -36.30 8.99 -18.40
N ARG A 516 -37.64 8.95 -18.47
CA ARG A 516 -38.39 8.65 -19.71
C ARG A 516 -38.08 9.68 -20.81
N ASP A 517 -38.06 10.96 -20.46
CA ASP A 517 -37.70 12.04 -21.39
C ASP A 517 -36.27 11.89 -21.91
N TRP A 518 -35.33 11.51 -21.05
CA TRP A 518 -33.95 11.23 -21.45
C TRP A 518 -33.84 10.07 -22.44
N LEU A 519 -34.54 8.97 -22.13
CA LEU A 519 -34.54 7.77 -22.97
C LEU A 519 -35.07 8.10 -24.36
N ALA A 520 -36.14 8.90 -24.44
CA ALA A 520 -36.69 9.38 -25.71
C ALA A 520 -35.71 10.30 -26.47
N GLU A 521 -35.05 11.23 -25.77
CA GLU A 521 -34.05 12.15 -26.35
C GLU A 521 -32.87 11.40 -26.97
N VAL A 522 -32.36 10.37 -26.28
CA VAL A 522 -31.22 9.54 -26.74
C VAL A 522 -31.66 8.50 -27.77
N GLY A 523 -32.96 8.21 -27.87
CA GLY A 523 -33.51 7.20 -28.78
C GLY A 523 -33.44 5.77 -28.23
N VAL A 524 -33.33 5.62 -26.91
CA VAL A 524 -33.35 4.33 -26.21
C VAL A 524 -34.78 3.80 -26.22
N ARG A 525 -34.95 2.50 -26.50
CA ARG A 525 -36.26 1.84 -26.51
C ARG A 525 -36.49 1.04 -25.24
N PRO A 526 -37.12 1.61 -24.19
CA PRO A 526 -37.22 0.97 -22.87
C PRO A 526 -38.03 -0.33 -22.87
N GLU A 527 -38.90 -0.52 -23.87
CA GLU A 527 -39.73 -1.71 -24.07
C GLU A 527 -38.98 -2.90 -24.66
N LYS A 528 -37.79 -2.69 -25.23
CA LYS A 528 -36.99 -3.78 -25.81
C LYS A 528 -36.21 -4.51 -24.72
N PRO A 529 -36.09 -5.86 -24.84
CA PRO A 529 -35.30 -6.63 -23.89
C PRO A 529 -33.82 -6.27 -24.03
N VAL A 530 -33.18 -6.03 -22.89
CA VAL A 530 -31.75 -5.79 -22.75
C VAL A 530 -31.00 -7.12 -22.83
N ARG A 531 -29.90 -7.14 -23.58
CA ARG A 531 -28.99 -8.28 -23.68
C ARG A 531 -28.05 -8.29 -22.47
N LEU A 532 -27.93 -9.42 -21.80
CA LEU A 532 -27.12 -9.55 -20.59
C LEU A 532 -25.85 -10.40 -20.79
N VAL A 533 -25.58 -10.83 -22.03
CA VAL A 533 -24.47 -11.72 -22.39
C VAL A 533 -23.57 -11.04 -23.40
#